data_AF-A0A4D6N2J5-F1
#
_entry.id   AF-A0A4D6N2J5-F1
#
_cell.length_a   1.000
_cell.length_b   1.000
_cell.length_c   1.000
_cell.angle_alpha   90.00
_cell.angle_beta   90.00
_cell.angle_gamma   90.00
#
_symmetry.space_group_name_H-M   'P 1'
#
loop_
_entity.id
_entity.type
_entity.pdbx_description
1 polymer ?
#
loop_
_entity_poly.entity_id
_entity_poly.type
_entity_poly.pdbx_seq_one_letter_code
_entity_poly.pdbx_strand_id
1 'polypeptide(L)'
;MAMSHEDMLKRARQLKRQKTSTPGASPSAPPPRIELHEEASEPDLEALTRRSRARAPLHTADDTELSFWHPQFLHSQHSRKHNYLRHDVNLLRAQDPQTLHENLLADLHRAEASSIMLMDQFNLQSTQKSLDLEQKDRALALSKTETSRLTTEVAKLTTQIKKSDELLADLQNQLKVLEAEKEKWVLKEKDFLHNSELLKDQIGSSLNMGFQLALEQVRVLYPDADLSPADISKTVVDGQLVDIDD
;
A
#
# COMPACT_ATOMS: atom_id res chain seq x y z
N MET A 1 -3.24 3.69 28.19
CA MET A 1 -4.42 2.97 27.67
C MET A 1 -4.33 2.97 26.16
N ALA A 2 -4.16 1.80 25.53
CA ALA A 2 -4.05 1.68 24.07
C ALA A 2 -5.44 1.80 23.44
N MET A 3 -5.61 2.64 22.42
CA MET A 3 -6.89 2.77 21.71
C MET A 3 -7.24 1.47 20.98
N SER A 4 -8.51 1.05 21.08
CA SER A 4 -9.03 -0.13 20.38
C SER A 4 -8.96 0.07 18.86
N HIS A 5 -8.75 -1.02 18.13
CA HIS A 5 -8.76 -1.05 16.66
C HIS A 5 -10.06 -0.45 16.08
N GLU A 6 -11.18 -0.63 16.77
CA GLU A 6 -12.47 -0.07 16.36
C GLU A 6 -12.51 1.47 16.48
N ASP A 7 -11.88 2.02 17.52
CA ASP A 7 -11.77 3.47 17.72
C ASP A 7 -10.86 4.12 16.68
N MET A 8 -9.83 3.40 16.26
CA MET A 8 -8.91 3.83 15.19
C MET A 8 -9.65 3.94 13.84
N LEU A 9 -10.49 2.94 13.52
CA LEU A 9 -11.32 2.92 12.32
C LEU A 9 -12.40 4.02 12.34
N LYS A 10 -13.00 4.30 13.49
CA LYS A 10 -13.97 5.39 13.66
C LYS A 10 -13.32 6.76 13.41
N ARG A 11 -12.12 7.01 13.95
CA ARG A 11 -11.35 8.25 13.68
C ARG A 11 -10.94 8.40 12.22
N ALA A 12 -10.48 7.33 11.59
CA ALA A 12 -10.10 7.36 10.17
C ALA A 12 -11.30 7.74 9.27
N ARG A 13 -12.49 7.23 9.58
CA ARG A 13 -13.74 7.58 8.86
C ARG A 13 -14.16 9.03 9.13
N GLN A 14 -13.98 9.53 10.35
CA GLN A 14 -14.32 10.90 10.72
C GLN A 14 -13.40 11.92 10.06
N LEU A 15 -12.09 11.64 9.98
CA LEU A 15 -11.10 12.46 9.25
C LEU A 15 -11.38 12.52 7.75
N LYS A 16 -11.88 11.43 7.16
CA LYS A 16 -12.27 11.38 5.74
C LYS A 16 -13.51 12.23 5.44
N ARG A 17 -14.43 12.36 6.40
CA ARG A 17 -15.62 13.22 6.28
C ARG A 17 -15.31 14.71 6.49
N GLN A 18 -14.33 15.05 7.33
CA GLN A 18 -13.93 16.45 7.50
C GLN A 18 -13.17 17.01 6.28
N LYS A 19 -12.47 16.17 5.51
CA LYS A 19 -11.79 16.58 4.26
C LYS A 19 -12.70 16.83 3.05
N THR A 20 -14.01 16.59 3.16
CA THR A 20 -14.96 16.72 2.03
C THR A 20 -16.00 17.82 2.24
N SER A 21 -15.91 18.62 3.31
CA SER A 21 -16.79 19.76 3.53
C SER A 21 -16.11 21.08 3.14
N THR A 22 -15.89 21.27 1.84
CA THR A 22 -15.71 22.60 1.26
C THR A 22 -16.87 22.82 0.29
N PRO A 23 -17.78 23.78 0.53
CA PRO A 23 -18.94 23.98 -0.33
C PRO A 23 -18.54 24.81 -1.54
N GLY A 24 -18.68 24.22 -2.74
CA GLY A 24 -18.69 24.97 -4.00
C GLY A 24 -17.81 24.36 -5.09
N ALA A 25 -18.41 23.51 -5.94
CA ALA A 25 -18.28 23.53 -7.41
C ALA A 25 -18.88 22.24 -8.01
N SER A 26 -19.71 22.42 -9.04
CA SER A 26 -20.42 21.41 -9.82
C SER A 26 -19.51 20.43 -10.58
N PRO A 27 -20.07 19.31 -11.11
CA PRO A 27 -19.32 18.14 -11.55
C PRO A 27 -19.08 18.15 -13.07
N SER A 28 -17.87 17.76 -13.51
CA SER A 28 -17.64 16.95 -14.72
C SER A 28 -16.15 16.93 -15.10
N ALA A 29 -15.49 15.78 -14.92
CA ALA A 29 -14.50 15.21 -15.82
C ALA A 29 -13.93 13.91 -15.20
N PRO A 30 -13.78 12.81 -15.96
CA PRO A 30 -13.12 11.60 -15.47
C PRO A 30 -11.59 11.81 -15.43
N PRO A 31 -10.86 11.08 -14.54
CA PRO A 31 -9.42 11.25 -14.41
C PRO A 31 -8.68 10.68 -15.64
N PRO A 32 -7.56 11.28 -16.07
CA PRO A 32 -6.81 10.77 -17.20
C PRO A 32 -6.14 9.44 -16.83
N ARG A 33 -6.27 8.48 -17.73
CA ARG A 33 -5.67 7.16 -17.70
C ARG A 33 -4.16 7.31 -17.93
N ILE A 34 -3.35 6.90 -16.96
CA ILE A 34 -1.89 6.85 -17.08
C ILE A 34 -1.55 5.55 -17.82
N GLU A 35 -1.19 5.66 -19.10
CA GLU A 35 -0.50 4.59 -19.83
C GLU A 35 1.00 4.74 -19.55
N LEU A 36 1.58 3.73 -18.89
CA LEU A 36 3.01 3.58 -18.72
C LEU A 36 3.62 3.18 -20.06
N HIS A 37 4.16 4.16 -20.79
CA HIS A 37 5.13 3.90 -21.84
C HIS A 37 6.53 3.92 -21.22
N GLU A 38 7.10 2.73 -20.97
CA GLU A 38 8.54 2.55 -20.86
C GLU A 38 9.15 2.74 -22.24
N GLU A 39 9.71 3.92 -22.50
CA GLU A 39 10.78 4.08 -23.49
C GLU A 39 12.03 4.55 -22.75
N ALA A 40 12.94 3.62 -22.51
CA ALA A 40 14.33 3.92 -22.26
C ALA A 40 14.93 4.50 -23.55
N SER A 41 14.85 5.82 -23.72
CA SER A 41 15.66 6.53 -24.70
C SER A 41 16.90 7.07 -23.99
N GLU A 42 18.04 6.42 -24.23
CA GLU A 42 19.35 7.04 -24.07
C GLU A 42 19.35 8.41 -24.78
N PRO A 43 19.95 9.46 -24.19
CA PRO A 43 20.10 10.71 -24.89
C PRO A 43 21.10 10.49 -26.04
N ASP A 44 20.59 10.44 -27.27
CA ASP A 44 21.39 10.43 -28.49
C ASP A 44 22.30 11.68 -28.53
N LEU A 45 23.55 11.49 -28.15
CA LEU A 45 24.61 12.50 -28.16
C LEU A 45 24.94 12.98 -29.60
N GLU A 46 24.46 12.31 -30.64
CA GLU A 46 24.59 12.78 -32.03
C GLU A 46 23.55 13.85 -32.40
N ALA A 47 22.40 13.91 -31.71
CA ALA A 47 21.37 14.91 -32.00
C ALA A 47 21.80 16.34 -31.60
N LEU A 48 22.68 16.48 -30.59
CA LEU A 48 23.17 17.80 -30.15
C LEU A 48 24.29 18.36 -31.05
N THR A 49 25.04 17.50 -31.74
CA THR A 49 26.07 17.92 -32.71
C THR A 49 25.51 18.12 -34.11
N ARG A 50 24.30 17.61 -34.41
CA ARG A 50 23.67 17.80 -35.72
C ARG A 50 22.91 19.12 -35.87
N ARG A 51 22.48 19.77 -34.77
CA ARG A 51 21.71 21.03 -34.83
C ARG A 51 22.56 22.28 -35.09
N SER A 52 23.89 22.16 -35.06
CA SER A 52 24.84 23.21 -35.48
C SER A 52 25.20 23.17 -36.98
N ARG A 53 24.54 22.31 -37.76
CA ARG A 53 24.52 22.40 -39.24
C ARG A 53 23.11 22.67 -39.72
N ALA A 54 22.52 23.78 -39.28
CA ALA A 54 21.47 24.43 -40.05
C ALA A 54 22.11 24.90 -41.37
N ARG A 55 21.94 24.07 -42.40
CA ARG A 55 22.29 24.34 -43.79
C ARG A 55 21.64 25.68 -44.14
N ALA A 56 22.46 26.72 -44.29
CA ALA A 56 22.03 27.99 -44.85
C ALA A 56 21.32 27.71 -46.19
N PRO A 57 20.25 28.46 -46.54
CA PRO A 57 19.72 28.40 -47.89
C PRO A 57 20.88 28.67 -48.85
N LEU A 58 21.15 27.70 -49.73
CA LEU A 58 22.02 27.89 -50.88
C LEU A 58 21.33 28.93 -51.78
N HIS A 59 21.57 30.21 -51.48
CA HIS A 59 21.41 31.27 -52.45
C HIS A 59 22.49 31.04 -53.50
N THR A 60 22.05 30.46 -54.61
CA THR A 60 22.73 30.58 -55.88
C THR A 60 22.51 32.01 -56.40
N ALA A 61 23.54 32.53 -57.07
CA ALA A 61 23.60 33.78 -57.83
C ALA A 61 24.20 35.00 -57.11
N ASP A 62 25.29 35.45 -57.73
CA ASP A 62 26.18 36.60 -57.52
C ASP A 62 27.11 36.58 -56.30
N ASP A 63 28.41 36.43 -56.59
CA ASP A 63 29.57 36.87 -55.79
C ASP A 63 29.53 38.39 -55.58
N THR A 64 28.44 38.92 -55.06
CA THR A 64 28.41 40.25 -54.46
C THR A 64 28.84 40.03 -53.02
N GLU A 65 30.13 40.13 -52.74
CA GLU A 65 30.66 40.14 -51.38
C GLU A 65 29.86 41.16 -50.56
N LEU A 66 28.99 40.69 -49.66
CA LEU A 66 28.18 41.55 -48.82
C LEU A 66 29.12 42.36 -47.93
N SER A 67 28.98 43.68 -47.97
CA SER A 67 29.67 44.60 -47.07
C SER A 67 29.55 44.13 -45.62
N PHE A 68 30.64 44.27 -44.86
CA PHE A 68 30.61 44.14 -43.40
C PHE A 68 29.53 45.03 -42.76
N TRP A 69 29.21 46.17 -43.40
CA TRP A 69 28.21 47.14 -42.94
C TRP A 69 26.80 46.86 -43.48
N HIS A 70 26.60 45.77 -44.22
CA HIS A 70 25.28 45.42 -44.75
C HIS A 70 24.36 44.88 -43.64
N PRO A 71 23.10 45.32 -43.50
CA PRO A 71 22.21 44.88 -42.41
C PRO A 71 21.92 43.37 -42.37
N GLN A 72 22.04 42.69 -43.51
CA GLN A 72 21.87 41.24 -43.61
C GLN A 72 23.20 40.46 -43.46
N PHE A 73 24.31 41.16 -43.21
CA PHE A 73 25.60 40.53 -42.99
C PHE A 73 25.56 39.72 -41.69
N LEU A 74 25.82 38.42 -41.79
CA LEU A 74 25.86 37.53 -40.63
C LEU A 74 27.19 37.71 -39.89
N HIS A 75 27.24 38.64 -38.94
CA HIS A 75 28.45 38.92 -38.17
C HIS A 75 29.00 37.70 -37.40
N SER A 76 28.17 36.69 -37.12
CA SER A 76 28.60 35.40 -36.53
C SER A 76 29.50 34.56 -37.45
N GLN A 77 29.53 34.86 -38.75
CA GLN A 77 30.33 34.19 -39.77
C GLN A 77 31.47 35.08 -40.29
N HIS A 78 31.72 36.22 -39.63
CA HIS A 78 32.77 37.14 -40.03
C HIS A 78 34.14 36.44 -40.05
N SER A 79 34.90 36.70 -41.10
CA SER A 79 36.28 36.25 -41.23
C SER A 79 37.08 37.31 -41.98
N ARG A 80 38.42 37.24 -41.90
CA ARG A 80 39.33 38.23 -42.50
C ARG A 80 39.14 38.47 -44.00
N LYS A 81 38.46 37.57 -44.71
CA LYS A 81 38.14 37.68 -46.14
C LYS A 81 37.02 38.68 -46.46
N HIS A 82 36.24 39.11 -45.47
CA HIS A 82 35.08 40.00 -45.63
C HIS A 82 35.34 41.41 -45.08
N ASN A 83 36.61 41.83 -45.04
CA ASN A 83 36.99 43.13 -44.50
C ASN A 83 37.05 44.17 -45.63
N TYR A 84 36.53 45.37 -45.33
CA TYR A 84 36.72 46.63 -46.06
C TYR A 84 36.79 46.48 -47.59
N LEU A 85 35.63 46.31 -48.19
CA LEU A 85 35.48 46.25 -49.64
C LEU A 85 35.58 47.66 -50.23
N ARG A 86 35.94 47.75 -51.51
CA ARG A 86 36.14 49.05 -52.19
C ARG A 86 34.89 49.94 -52.16
N HIS A 87 33.70 49.33 -52.14
CA HIS A 87 32.43 50.06 -52.03
C HIS A 87 32.17 50.59 -50.61
N ASP A 88 32.71 49.97 -49.56
CA ASP A 88 32.60 50.43 -48.17
C ASP A 88 33.25 51.80 -47.99
N VAL A 89 34.38 52.05 -48.68
CA VAL A 89 35.08 53.34 -48.65
C VAL A 89 34.19 54.46 -49.19
N ASN A 90 33.36 54.19 -50.20
CA ASN A 90 32.45 55.18 -50.75
C ASN A 90 31.25 55.42 -49.81
N LEU A 91 30.74 54.37 -49.16
CA LEU A 91 29.68 54.48 -48.15
C LEU A 91 30.14 55.30 -46.93
N LEU A 92 31.37 55.08 -46.47
CA LEU A 92 31.93 55.80 -45.32
C LEU A 92 32.30 57.26 -45.66
N ARG A 93 32.80 57.53 -46.88
CA ARG A 93 33.04 58.92 -47.33
C ARG A 93 31.77 59.75 -47.50
N ALA A 94 30.65 59.10 -47.77
CA ALA A 94 29.36 59.78 -47.91
C ALA A 94 28.79 60.27 -46.57
N GLN A 95 29.33 59.79 -45.44
CA GLN A 95 28.89 60.17 -44.11
C GLN A 95 29.78 61.26 -43.51
N ASP A 96 29.16 62.13 -42.72
CA ASP A 96 29.88 63.10 -41.89
C ASP A 96 30.73 62.36 -40.82
N PRO A 97 32.03 62.66 -40.68
CA PRO A 97 32.92 61.96 -39.75
C PRO A 97 32.48 62.00 -38.28
N GLN A 98 31.88 63.11 -37.85
CA GLN A 98 31.40 63.25 -36.47
C GLN A 98 30.18 62.36 -36.23
N THR A 99 29.25 62.34 -37.17
CA THR A 99 28.08 61.43 -37.13
C THR A 99 28.49 59.96 -37.14
N LEU A 100 29.48 59.58 -37.95
CA LEU A 100 30.02 58.21 -37.98
C LEU A 100 30.66 57.84 -36.63
N HIS A 101 31.41 58.76 -36.01
CA HIS A 101 32.03 58.54 -34.71
C HIS A 101 31.00 58.33 -33.60
N GLU A 102 29.98 59.17 -33.53
CA GLU A 102 28.90 59.03 -32.53
C GLU A 102 28.10 57.74 -32.73
N ASN A 103 27.82 57.35 -33.97
CA ASN A 103 27.15 56.07 -34.26
C ASN A 103 27.99 54.87 -33.79
N LEU A 104 29.30 54.88 -34.03
CA LEU A 104 30.20 53.83 -33.56
C LEU A 104 30.22 53.76 -32.03
N LEU A 105 30.25 54.89 -31.34
CA LEU A 105 30.16 54.93 -29.87
C LEU A 105 28.82 54.39 -29.38
N ALA A 106 27.72 54.75 -30.03
CA ALA A 106 26.38 54.25 -29.68
C ALA A 106 26.28 52.72 -29.84
N ASP A 107 26.84 52.17 -30.91
CA ASP A 107 26.88 50.72 -31.14
C ASP A 107 27.76 50.00 -30.11
N LEU A 108 28.92 50.59 -29.75
CA LEU A 108 29.78 50.07 -28.69
C LEU A 108 29.06 50.04 -27.33
N HIS A 109 28.43 51.15 -26.93
CA HIS A 109 27.66 51.21 -25.68
C HIS A 109 26.49 50.20 -25.69
N ARG A 110 25.82 50.04 -26.83
CA ARG A 110 24.74 49.05 -26.98
C ARG A 110 25.26 47.62 -26.82
N ALA A 111 26.42 47.32 -27.41
CA ALA A 111 27.06 46.01 -27.28
C ALA A 111 27.48 45.73 -25.82
N GLU A 112 28.07 46.71 -25.14
CA GLU A 112 28.45 46.62 -23.73
C GLU A 112 27.22 46.39 -22.83
N ALA A 113 26.18 47.21 -22.96
CA ALA A 113 24.96 47.07 -22.19
C ALA A 113 24.27 45.73 -22.43
N SER A 114 24.22 45.26 -23.69
CA SER A 114 23.65 43.96 -24.04
C SER A 114 24.48 42.80 -23.46
N SER A 115 25.80 42.93 -23.46
CA SER A 115 26.71 41.94 -22.87
C SER A 115 26.51 41.81 -21.37
N ILE A 116 26.38 42.94 -20.66
CA ILE A 116 26.11 42.96 -19.21
C ILE A 116 24.77 42.30 -18.92
N MET A 117 23.71 42.69 -19.63
CA MET A 117 22.37 42.11 -19.46
C MET A 117 22.36 40.59 -19.69
N LEU A 118 23.04 40.11 -20.73
CA LEU A 118 23.12 38.67 -21.01
C LEU A 118 23.91 37.92 -19.93
N MET A 119 24.97 38.53 -19.39
CA MET A 119 25.76 37.95 -18.30
C MET A 119 24.92 37.84 -17.02
N ASP A 120 24.16 38.88 -16.67
CA ASP A 120 23.24 38.86 -15.53
C ASP A 120 22.16 37.80 -15.70
N GLN A 121 21.58 37.69 -16.90
CA GLN A 121 20.58 36.66 -17.20
C GLN A 121 21.16 35.25 -17.07
N PHE A 122 22.38 35.03 -17.58
CA PHE A 122 23.06 33.74 -17.46
C PHE A 122 23.34 33.38 -16.00
N ASN A 123 23.83 34.34 -15.21
CA ASN A 123 24.11 34.14 -13.80
C ASN A 123 22.84 33.79 -13.02
N LEU A 124 21.75 34.54 -13.23
CA LEU A 124 20.46 34.27 -12.61
C LEU A 124 19.95 32.86 -12.95
N GLN A 125 20.01 32.48 -14.24
CA GLN A 125 19.56 31.16 -14.67
C GLN A 125 20.43 30.04 -14.09
N SER A 126 21.74 30.25 -14.02
CA SER A 126 22.70 29.30 -13.44
C SER A 126 22.41 29.08 -11.95
N THR A 127 22.27 30.15 -11.16
CA THR A 127 21.94 30.08 -9.73
C THR A 127 20.57 29.42 -9.49
N GLN A 128 19.58 29.74 -10.31
CA GLN A 128 18.26 29.11 -10.18
C GLN A 128 18.31 27.60 -10.45
N LYS A 129 19.06 27.18 -11.48
CA LYS A 129 19.24 25.75 -11.79
C LYS A 129 20.01 25.03 -10.69
N SER A 130 21.04 25.63 -10.12
CA SER A 130 21.79 25.01 -9.02
C SER A 130 20.92 24.83 -7.78
N LEU A 131 20.07 25.83 -7.46
CA LEU A 131 19.15 25.73 -6.33
C LEU A 131 18.09 24.65 -6.52
N ASP A 132 17.49 24.57 -7.72
CA ASP A 132 16.51 23.52 -8.06
C ASP A 132 17.13 22.12 -8.00
N LEU A 133 18.36 21.96 -8.49
CA LEU A 133 19.09 20.70 -8.40
C LEU A 133 19.35 20.31 -6.94
N GLU A 134 19.82 21.24 -6.11
CA GLU A 134 20.06 20.97 -4.70
C GLU A 134 18.77 20.59 -3.95
N GLN A 135 17.65 21.24 -4.26
CA GLN A 135 16.35 20.88 -3.70
C GLN A 135 15.90 19.47 -4.12
N LYS A 136 16.09 19.11 -5.39
CA LYS A 136 15.81 17.76 -5.90
C LYS A 136 16.68 16.70 -5.22
N ASP A 137 17.97 16.97 -5.02
CA ASP A 137 18.87 16.06 -4.34
C ASP A 137 18.48 15.84 -2.88
N ARG A 138 18.09 16.91 -2.16
CA ARG A 138 17.55 16.80 -0.80
C ARG A 138 16.25 16.00 -0.76
N ALA A 139 15.32 16.25 -1.67
CA ALA A 139 14.06 15.51 -1.75
C ALA A 139 14.30 14.02 -2.07
N LEU A 140 15.24 13.72 -2.96
CA LEU A 140 15.66 12.36 -3.29
C LEU A 140 16.27 11.65 -2.08
N ALA A 141 17.15 12.33 -1.32
CA ALA A 141 17.74 11.77 -0.11
C ALA A 141 16.66 11.42 0.93
N LEU A 142 15.72 12.33 1.19
CA LEU A 142 14.58 12.08 2.09
C LEU A 142 13.72 10.90 1.61
N SER A 143 13.42 10.84 0.31
CA SER A 143 12.67 9.74 -0.29
C SER A 143 13.37 8.38 -0.15
N LYS A 144 14.70 8.35 -0.34
CA LYS A 144 15.51 7.13 -0.15
C LYS A 144 15.51 6.66 1.32
N THR A 145 15.65 7.60 2.26
CA THR A 145 15.57 7.30 3.70
C THR A 145 14.20 6.74 4.07
N GLU A 146 13.12 7.37 3.61
CA GLU A 146 11.76 6.92 3.92
C GLU A 146 11.45 5.56 3.28
N THR A 147 11.87 5.34 2.03
CA THR A 147 11.73 4.04 1.36
C THR A 147 12.48 2.95 2.13
N SER A 148 13.67 3.25 2.64
CA SER A 148 14.45 2.30 3.46
C SER A 148 13.71 1.99 4.76
N ARG A 149 13.19 3.01 5.46
CA ARG A 149 12.39 2.86 6.68
C ARG A 149 11.16 1.97 6.43
N LEU A 150 10.38 2.27 5.40
CA LEU A 150 9.21 1.48 5.02
C LEU A 150 9.57 0.04 4.66
N THR A 151 10.68 -0.18 3.96
CA THR A 151 11.17 -1.52 3.62
C THR A 151 11.46 -2.34 4.88
N THR A 152 12.12 -1.75 5.87
CA THR A 152 12.37 -2.42 7.16
C THR A 152 11.07 -2.74 7.92
N GLU A 153 10.10 -1.83 7.89
CA GLU A 153 8.81 -2.01 8.54
C GLU A 153 8.00 -3.14 7.88
N VAL A 154 7.97 -3.19 6.55
CA VAL A 154 7.35 -4.28 5.79
C VAL A 154 7.99 -5.63 6.10
N ALA A 155 9.32 -5.69 6.17
CA ALA A 155 10.02 -6.93 6.55
C ALA A 155 9.61 -7.39 7.96
N LYS A 156 9.57 -6.47 8.94
CA LYS A 156 9.14 -6.76 10.31
C LYS A 156 7.70 -7.28 10.35
N LEU A 157 6.77 -6.59 9.70
CA LEU A 157 5.36 -7.01 9.65
C LEU A 157 5.20 -8.37 8.98
N THR A 158 5.96 -8.64 7.92
CA THR A 158 5.98 -9.95 7.25
C THR A 158 6.40 -11.06 8.21
N THR A 159 7.43 -10.86 9.03
CA THR A 159 7.84 -11.85 10.05
C THR A 159 6.78 -12.05 11.13
N GLN A 160 6.06 -11.00 11.53
CA GLN A 160 5.01 -11.08 12.52
C GLN A 160 3.78 -11.83 12.00
N ILE A 161 3.42 -11.63 10.74
CA ILE A 161 2.34 -12.38 10.07
C ILE A 161 2.69 -13.88 10.07
N LYS A 162 3.90 -14.26 9.64
CA LYS A 162 4.34 -15.67 9.65
C LYS A 162 4.21 -16.33 11.02
N LYS A 163 4.66 -15.66 12.08
CA LYS A 163 4.52 -16.17 13.47
C LYS A 163 3.06 -16.34 13.87
N SER A 164 2.20 -15.43 13.43
CA SER A 164 0.76 -15.50 13.73
C SER A 164 0.10 -16.65 12.97
N ASP A 165 0.49 -16.88 11.73
CA ASP A 165 0.01 -18.00 10.91
C ASP A 165 0.44 -19.36 11.50
N GLU A 166 1.69 -19.46 11.98
CA GLU A 166 2.18 -20.65 12.70
C GLU A 166 1.37 -20.93 13.97
N LEU A 167 1.09 -19.89 14.78
CA LEU A 167 0.27 -20.02 15.98
C LEU A 167 -1.17 -20.41 15.65
N LEU A 168 -1.75 -19.85 14.58
CA LEU A 168 -3.09 -20.21 14.13
C LEU A 168 -3.15 -21.68 13.70
N ALA A 169 -2.15 -22.17 12.97
CA ALA A 169 -2.08 -23.57 12.58
C ALA A 169 -1.97 -24.51 13.81
N ASP A 170 -1.17 -24.15 14.81
CA ASP A 170 -1.05 -24.92 16.04
C ASP A 170 -2.37 -24.97 16.82
N LEU A 171 -3.02 -23.83 17.03
CA LEU A 171 -4.32 -23.76 17.71
C LEU A 171 -5.41 -24.54 16.97
N GLN A 172 -5.40 -24.52 15.64
CA GLN A 172 -6.32 -25.33 14.83
C GLN A 172 -6.09 -26.83 15.01
N ASN A 173 -4.82 -27.26 15.13
CA ASN A 173 -4.51 -28.66 15.42
C ASN A 173 -4.95 -29.05 16.83
N GLN A 174 -4.72 -28.20 17.83
CA GLN A 174 -5.19 -28.43 19.20
C GLN A 174 -6.72 -28.56 19.27
N LEU A 175 -7.45 -27.68 18.56
CA LEU A 175 -8.92 -27.78 18.47
C LEU A 175 -9.37 -29.10 17.88
N LYS A 176 -8.74 -29.58 16.80
CA LYS A 176 -9.07 -30.88 16.20
C LYS A 176 -8.84 -32.05 17.17
N VAL A 177 -7.76 -32.01 17.94
CA VAL A 177 -7.46 -33.03 18.95
C VAL A 177 -8.52 -33.04 20.04
N LEU A 178 -8.87 -31.86 20.57
CA LEU A 178 -9.89 -31.73 21.61
C LEU A 178 -11.29 -32.13 21.10
N GLU A 179 -11.63 -31.82 19.86
CA GLU A 179 -12.89 -32.24 19.23
C GLU A 179 -12.98 -33.77 19.16
N ALA A 180 -11.90 -34.44 18.70
CA ALA A 180 -11.84 -35.90 18.64
C ALA A 180 -11.91 -36.55 20.04
N GLU A 181 -11.25 -35.94 21.04
CA GLU A 181 -11.33 -36.41 22.43
C GLU A 181 -12.74 -36.25 23.01
N LYS A 182 -13.39 -35.11 22.74
CA LYS A 182 -14.79 -34.88 23.12
C LYS A 182 -15.71 -35.93 22.50
N GLU A 183 -15.58 -36.22 21.21
CA GLU A 183 -16.37 -37.27 20.55
C GLU A 183 -16.16 -38.63 21.21
N LYS A 184 -14.91 -38.99 21.54
CA LYS A 184 -14.59 -40.22 22.27
C LYS A 184 -15.27 -40.28 23.64
N TRP A 185 -15.29 -39.18 24.40
CA TRP A 185 -15.97 -39.11 25.69
C TRP A 185 -17.48 -39.25 25.56
N VAL A 186 -18.09 -38.65 24.52
CA VAL A 186 -19.53 -38.80 24.24
C VAL A 186 -19.89 -40.25 23.94
N LEU A 187 -19.06 -40.99 23.20
CA LEU A 187 -19.29 -42.43 22.99
C LEU A 187 -19.21 -43.20 24.32
N LYS A 188 -18.19 -42.91 25.12
CA LYS A 188 -17.99 -43.58 26.42
C LYS A 188 -19.14 -43.29 27.40
N GLU A 189 -19.68 -42.08 27.39
CA GLU A 189 -20.85 -41.71 28.18
C GLU A 189 -22.08 -42.53 27.78
N LYS A 190 -22.33 -42.70 26.48
CA LYS A 190 -23.43 -43.55 25.98
C LYS A 190 -23.26 -45.01 26.41
N ASP A 191 -22.05 -45.54 26.33
CA ASP A 191 -21.75 -46.91 26.78
C ASP A 191 -22.01 -47.07 28.29
N PHE A 192 -21.62 -46.08 29.10
CA PHE A 192 -21.89 -46.10 30.53
C PHE A 192 -23.38 -46.03 30.85
N LEU A 193 -24.14 -45.18 30.17
CA LEU A 193 -25.59 -45.09 30.33
C LEU A 193 -26.26 -46.43 29.99
N HIS A 194 -25.89 -47.04 28.86
CA HIS A 194 -26.42 -48.33 28.45
C HIS A 194 -26.10 -49.44 29.45
N ASN A 195 -24.85 -49.51 29.93
CA ASN A 195 -24.46 -50.49 30.94
C ASN A 195 -25.18 -50.27 32.28
N SER A 196 -25.39 -49.00 32.66
CA SER A 196 -26.14 -48.67 33.88
C SER A 196 -27.59 -49.13 33.81
N GLU A 197 -28.24 -48.96 32.66
CA GLU A 197 -29.62 -49.43 32.43
C GLU A 197 -29.69 -50.96 32.48
N LEU A 198 -28.76 -51.64 31.80
CA LEU A 198 -28.66 -53.11 31.86
C LEU A 198 -28.44 -53.63 33.28
N LEU A 199 -27.57 -52.99 34.06
CA LEU A 199 -27.33 -53.38 35.46
C LEU A 199 -28.59 -53.16 36.30
N LYS A 200 -29.31 -52.05 36.10
CA LYS A 200 -30.56 -51.77 36.81
C LYS A 200 -31.58 -52.89 36.56
N ASP A 201 -31.74 -53.32 35.31
CA ASP A 201 -32.65 -54.40 34.94
C ASP A 201 -32.20 -55.75 35.52
N GLN A 202 -30.90 -56.05 35.48
CA GLN A 202 -30.33 -57.27 36.07
C GLN A 202 -30.54 -57.34 37.59
N ILE A 203 -30.26 -56.24 38.29
CA ILE A 203 -30.46 -56.14 39.74
C ILE A 203 -31.95 -56.26 40.06
N GLY A 204 -32.82 -55.56 39.34
CA GLY A 204 -34.27 -55.64 39.53
C GLY A 204 -34.80 -57.06 39.33
N SER A 205 -34.37 -57.75 38.26
CA SER A 205 -34.76 -59.13 38.00
C SER A 205 -34.22 -60.11 39.05
N SER A 206 -32.96 -59.96 39.47
CA SER A 206 -32.34 -60.83 40.48
C SER A 206 -33.00 -60.66 41.85
N LEU A 207 -33.29 -59.40 42.23
CA LEU A 207 -33.99 -59.06 43.48
C LEU A 207 -35.40 -59.65 43.49
N ASN A 208 -36.15 -59.49 42.39
CA ASN A 208 -37.50 -60.06 42.27
C ASN A 208 -37.48 -61.60 42.37
N MET A 209 -36.53 -62.26 41.71
CA MET A 209 -36.35 -63.72 41.81
C MET A 209 -36.06 -64.15 43.26
N GLY A 210 -35.11 -63.48 43.92
CA GLY A 210 -34.75 -63.77 45.31
C GLY A 210 -35.92 -63.58 46.28
N PHE A 211 -36.73 -62.53 46.07
CA PHE A 211 -37.94 -62.27 46.85
C PHE A 211 -38.98 -63.38 46.68
N GLN A 212 -39.25 -63.82 45.45
CA GLN A 212 -40.18 -64.93 45.20
C GLN A 212 -39.71 -66.23 45.86
N LEU A 213 -38.42 -66.56 45.74
CA LEU A 213 -37.84 -67.73 46.41
C LEU A 213 -37.97 -67.65 47.93
N ALA A 214 -37.82 -66.47 48.53
CA ALA A 214 -38.03 -66.28 49.96
C ALA A 214 -39.50 -66.49 50.35
N LEU A 215 -40.46 -65.97 49.58
CA LEU A 215 -41.89 -66.22 49.80
C LEU A 215 -42.23 -67.71 49.69
N GLU A 216 -41.67 -68.42 48.72
CA GLU A 216 -41.83 -69.88 48.58
C GLU A 216 -41.29 -70.63 49.81
N GLN A 217 -40.12 -70.24 50.32
CA GLN A 217 -39.57 -70.82 51.56
C GLN A 217 -40.49 -70.62 52.76
N VAL A 218 -41.11 -69.43 52.90
CA VAL A 218 -42.08 -69.17 53.98
C VAL A 218 -43.32 -70.06 53.83
N ARG A 219 -43.85 -70.23 52.61
CA ARG A 219 -45.01 -71.12 52.36
C ARG A 219 -44.74 -72.57 52.77
N VAL A 220 -43.50 -73.05 52.59
CA VAL A 220 -43.11 -74.41 53.00
C VAL A 220 -43.10 -74.55 54.53
N LEU A 221 -42.61 -73.53 55.24
CA LEU A 221 -42.51 -73.55 56.71
C LEU A 221 -43.84 -73.24 57.41
N TYR A 222 -44.67 -72.39 56.82
CA TYR A 222 -45.94 -71.91 57.37
C TYR A 222 -47.03 -71.93 56.28
N PRO A 223 -47.68 -73.09 56.03
CA PRO A 223 -48.61 -73.26 54.92
C PRO A 223 -49.85 -72.34 54.96
N ASP A 224 -50.27 -71.96 56.17
CA ASP A 224 -51.47 -71.14 56.39
C ASP A 224 -51.18 -69.63 56.43
N ALA A 225 -49.92 -69.22 56.21
CA ALA A 225 -49.54 -67.80 56.23
C ALA A 225 -50.04 -67.07 54.97
N ASP A 226 -50.80 -65.98 55.16
CA ASP A 226 -51.22 -65.11 54.07
C ASP A 226 -50.07 -64.20 53.63
N LEU A 227 -49.50 -64.48 52.46
CA LEU A 227 -48.44 -63.69 51.83
C LEU A 227 -48.95 -62.73 50.75
N SER A 228 -50.28 -62.62 50.57
CA SER A 228 -50.86 -61.65 49.63
C SER A 228 -50.48 -60.18 49.90
N PRO A 229 -50.19 -59.74 51.14
CA PRO A 229 -49.73 -58.37 51.40
C PRO A 229 -48.25 -58.14 51.09
N ALA A 230 -47.47 -59.21 50.85
CA ALA A 230 -46.04 -59.10 50.64
C ALA A 230 -45.74 -58.54 49.25
N ASP A 231 -45.12 -57.36 49.23
CA ASP A 231 -44.75 -56.67 47.99
C ASP A 231 -43.34 -56.11 48.12
N ILE A 232 -42.54 -56.33 47.07
CA ILE A 232 -41.13 -55.96 46.99
C ILE A 232 -40.92 -54.45 46.90
N SER A 233 -41.94 -53.70 46.47
CA SER A 233 -41.91 -52.23 46.44
C SER A 233 -42.23 -51.58 47.79
N LYS A 234 -42.67 -52.34 48.80
CA LYS A 234 -43.07 -51.79 50.10
C LYS A 234 -41.90 -51.72 51.06
N THR A 235 -41.92 -50.74 51.96
CA THR A 235 -40.94 -50.62 53.04
C THR A 235 -41.53 -51.08 54.36
N VAL A 236 -40.66 -51.44 55.31
CA VAL A 236 -41.08 -51.81 56.66
C VAL A 236 -40.91 -50.60 57.59
N VAL A 237 -42.02 -50.04 58.07
CA VAL A 237 -42.06 -48.96 59.07
C VAL A 237 -42.80 -49.49 60.30
N ASP A 238 -42.16 -49.46 61.46
CA ASP A 238 -42.70 -49.98 62.74
C ASP A 238 -43.28 -51.41 62.65
N GLY A 239 -42.68 -52.25 61.80
CA GLY A 239 -43.09 -53.65 61.60
C GLY A 239 -44.28 -53.86 60.66
N GLN A 240 -44.80 -52.80 60.02
CA GLN A 240 -45.82 -52.89 58.99
C GLN A 240 -45.24 -52.59 57.59
N LEU A 241 -45.78 -53.26 56.57
CA LEU A 241 -45.48 -52.97 55.17
C LEU A 241 -46.26 -51.73 54.73
N VAL A 242 -45.55 -50.67 54.37
CA VAL A 242 -46.11 -49.38 53.94
C VAL A 242 -45.64 -49.08 52.51
N ASP A 243 -46.53 -48.51 51.70
CA ASP A 243 -46.17 -48.02 50.37
C ASP A 243 -45.16 -46.88 50.48
N ILE A 244 -44.26 -46.80 49.51
CA ILE A 244 -43.33 -45.68 49.39
C ILE A 244 -44.08 -44.55 48.67
N ASP A 245 -44.24 -43.40 49.31
CA ASP A 245 -44.63 -42.17 48.61
C ASP A 245 -43.40 -41.65 47.83
N ASP A 246 -43.51 -41.58 46.50
CA ASP A 246 -42.50 -40.99 45.60
C ASP A 246 -42.26 -39.49 45.86
#